data_AF-A0A2U3AH76-F1
#
_entry.id   AF-A0A2U3AH76-F1
#
_cell.length_a   1.000
_cell.length_b   1.000
_cell.length_c   1.000
_cell.angle_alpha   90.00
_cell.angle_beta   90.00
_cell.angle_gamma   90.00
#
_symmetry.space_group_name_H-M   'P 1'
#
loop_
_entity.id
_entity.type
_entity.pdbx_description
1 polymer ?
#
loop_
_entity_poly.entity_id
_entity_poly.type
_entity_poly.pdbx_seq_one_letter_code
_entity_poly.pdbx_strand_id
1 'polypeptide(L)'
;MEIVNLATLQQYIDSFAGKDIYIHLETTNGAYASHFDEKIFNAGAFIRNIVVNYELGKVSGEAPHRVGLKLANGGWTYAQGITHFELDGQGRLLMAGLDYEGKLAVALEISETPFAY
;
A
#
# COMPACT_ATOMS: atom_id res chain seq x y z
N MET A 1 -12.38 5.41 -1.31
CA MET A 1 -11.72 4.70 -0.19
C MET A 1 -12.42 4.99 1.11
N GLU A 2 -12.40 4.02 2.02
CA GLU A 2 -12.94 4.11 3.39
C GLU A 2 -11.84 3.92 4.42
N ILE A 3 -12.08 4.36 5.67
CA ILE A 3 -11.14 4.16 6.78
C ILE A 3 -10.96 2.67 7.02
N VAL A 4 -9.73 2.24 7.31
CA VAL A 4 -9.41 0.82 7.53
C VAL A 4 -10.31 0.19 8.60
N ASN A 5 -11.05 -0.83 8.16
CA ASN A 5 -11.56 -1.86 9.02
C ASN A 5 -10.58 -3.04 9.00
N LEU A 6 -9.92 -3.30 10.13
CA LEU A 6 -8.86 -4.31 10.25
C LEU A 6 -9.26 -5.70 9.74
N ALA A 7 -10.47 -6.16 10.08
CA ALA A 7 -10.95 -7.48 9.68
C ALA A 7 -11.22 -7.55 8.18
N THR A 8 -11.86 -6.51 7.63
CA THR A 8 -12.21 -6.45 6.21
C THR A 8 -10.97 -6.34 5.34
N LEU A 9 -10.03 -5.45 5.70
CA LEU A 9 -8.78 -5.32 4.97
C LEU A 9 -7.96 -6.61 5.02
N GLN A 10 -7.89 -7.27 6.19
CA GLN A 10 -7.21 -8.55 6.31
C GLN A 10 -7.83 -9.62 5.41
N GLN A 11 -9.17 -9.71 5.34
CA GLN A 11 -9.84 -10.65 4.44
C GLN A 11 -9.50 -10.42 2.97
N TYR A 12 -9.43 -9.15 2.52
CA TYR A 12 -9.01 -8.86 1.15
C TYR A 12 -7.55 -9.24 0.91
N ILE A 13 -6.64 -8.92 1.84
CA ILE A 13 -5.24 -9.35 1.73
C ILE A 13 -5.13 -10.88 1.69
N ASP A 14 -5.89 -11.61 2.49
CA ASP A 14 -5.85 -13.07 2.48
C ASP A 14 -6.33 -13.65 1.12
N SER A 15 -7.24 -12.95 0.43
CA SER A 15 -7.82 -13.41 -0.85
C SER A 15 -6.85 -13.40 -2.04
N PHE A 16 -5.74 -12.65 -1.96
CA PHE A 16 -4.69 -12.63 -2.99
C PHE A 16 -3.49 -13.52 -2.65
N ALA A 17 -3.42 -14.08 -1.44
CA ALA A 17 -2.31 -14.92 -1.02
C ALA A 17 -2.16 -16.17 -1.91
N GLY A 18 -0.92 -16.57 -2.19
CA GLY A 18 -0.59 -17.73 -3.02
C GLY A 18 -0.75 -17.51 -4.54
N LYS A 19 -1.17 -16.33 -4.98
CA LYS A 19 -1.30 -15.96 -6.40
C LYS A 19 -0.12 -15.10 -6.85
N ASP A 20 0.21 -15.20 -8.13
CA ASP A 20 1.08 -14.22 -8.77
C ASP A 20 0.26 -12.95 -9.01
N ILE A 21 0.61 -11.88 -8.30
CA ILE A 21 -0.10 -10.60 -8.34
C ILE A 21 0.87 -9.47 -8.70
N TYR A 22 0.31 -8.36 -9.18
CA TYR A 22 1.00 -7.12 -9.42
C TYR A 22 0.86 -6.23 -8.20
N ILE A 23 1.99 -5.71 -7.71
CA ILE A 23 1.99 -4.66 -6.70
C ILE A 23 2.38 -3.31 -7.28
N HIS A 24 1.81 -2.28 -6.67
CA HIS A 24 2.32 -0.93 -6.69
C HIS A 24 2.62 -0.51 -5.25
N LEU A 25 3.81 0.05 -5.03
CA LEU A 25 4.20 0.62 -3.74
C LEU A 25 4.87 1.96 -4.01
N GLU A 26 4.31 2.99 -3.41
CA GLU A 26 4.82 4.34 -3.47
C GLU A 26 4.89 4.94 -2.08
N THR A 27 5.96 5.67 -1.81
CA THR A 27 6.04 6.58 -0.68
C THR A 27 6.40 7.96 -1.18
N THR A 28 5.71 8.97 -0.67
CA THR A 28 6.06 10.36 -0.93
C THR A 28 6.29 11.04 0.41
N ASN A 29 7.52 11.46 0.69
CA ASN A 29 7.74 12.52 1.68
C ASN A 29 7.43 13.84 0.98
N GLY A 30 6.13 14.11 0.84
CA GLY A 30 5.59 15.34 0.31
C GLY A 30 6.36 15.91 -0.88
N ALA A 31 5.99 15.50 -2.09
CA ALA A 31 6.12 16.41 -3.25
C ALA A 31 5.49 17.79 -2.96
N TYR A 32 4.60 17.86 -1.95
CA TYR A 32 3.93 19.05 -1.44
C TYR A 32 4.59 19.71 -0.21
N ALA A 33 5.56 19.07 0.45
CA ALA A 33 6.18 19.61 1.66
C ALA A 33 7.19 20.73 1.33
N SER A 34 7.79 20.68 0.15
CA SER A 34 8.67 21.71 -0.39
C SER A 34 8.00 23.07 -0.61
N HIS A 35 6.66 23.16 -0.61
CA HIS A 35 5.98 24.46 -0.69
C HIS A 35 6.08 25.28 0.60
N PHE A 36 6.41 24.68 1.74
CA PHE A 36 6.45 25.34 3.04
C PHE A 36 7.85 25.49 3.65
N ASP A 37 8.81 24.65 3.27
CA ASP A 37 10.20 24.75 3.72
C ASP A 37 11.17 24.05 2.74
N GLU A 38 12.10 24.80 2.14
CA GLU A 38 13.11 24.28 1.20
C GLU A 38 14.09 23.29 1.86
N LYS A 39 14.05 23.15 3.19
CA LYS A 39 14.87 22.19 3.95
C LYS A 39 14.30 20.78 4.03
N ILE A 40 13.09 20.53 3.50
CA ILE A 40 12.49 19.20 3.57
C ILE A 40 13.13 18.26 2.54
N PHE A 41 13.82 17.25 3.05
CA PHE A 41 14.47 16.21 2.26
C PHE A 41 13.42 15.35 1.55
N ASN A 42 13.22 15.61 0.26
CA ASN A 42 12.30 14.86 -0.58
C ASN A 42 12.91 13.50 -0.95
N ALA A 43 12.51 12.47 -0.21
CA ALA A 43 12.86 11.09 -0.48
C ALA A 43 11.59 10.28 -0.65
N GLY A 44 11.48 9.63 -1.80
CA GLY A 44 10.37 8.74 -2.11
C GLY A 44 10.90 7.44 -2.69
N ALA A 45 10.02 6.45 -2.75
CA ALA A 45 10.25 5.22 -3.46
C ALA A 45 9.02 4.95 -4.34
N PHE A 46 9.25 4.36 -5.51
CA PHE A 46 8.17 4.00 -6.43
C PHE A 46 8.52 2.69 -7.11
N ILE A 47 7.63 1.71 -7.00
CA ILE A 47 7.61 0.51 -7.82
C ILE A 47 6.18 0.27 -8.32
N ARG A 48 6.05 -0.21 -9.55
CA ARG A 48 4.74 -0.47 -10.16
C ARG A 48 4.83 -1.67 -11.08
N ASN A 49 3.75 -2.46 -11.11
CA ASN A 49 3.65 -3.70 -11.89
C ASN A 49 4.77 -4.70 -11.56
N ILE A 50 5.26 -4.69 -10.32
CA ILE A 50 6.16 -5.73 -9.86
C ILE A 50 5.33 -6.97 -9.58
N VAL A 51 5.66 -8.07 -10.24
CA VAL A 51 5.02 -9.36 -9.98
C VAL A 51 5.62 -9.96 -8.73
N VAL A 52 4.77 -10.31 -7.77
CA VAL A 52 5.17 -11.04 -6.56
C VAL A 52 4.17 -12.14 -6.25
N ASN A 53 4.64 -13.14 -5.51
CA ASN A 53 3.81 -14.15 -4.88
C ASN A 53 4.07 -14.09 -3.38
N TYR A 54 3.03 -13.96 -2.56
CA TYR A 54 3.16 -13.94 -1.11
C TYR A 54 2.37 -15.05 -0.45
N GLU A 55 2.95 -15.66 0.59
CA GLU A 55 2.36 -16.76 1.33
C GLU A 55 1.51 -16.29 2.52
N LEU A 56 1.84 -15.12 3.06
CA LEU A 56 1.14 -14.54 4.21
C LEU A 56 1.13 -13.02 4.11
N GLY A 57 -0.06 -12.44 4.23
CA GLY A 57 -0.22 -10.99 4.43
C GLY A 57 -0.76 -10.69 5.82
N LYS A 58 -0.35 -9.57 6.42
CA LYS A 58 -0.82 -9.16 7.75
C LYS A 58 -1.05 -7.66 7.83
N VAL A 59 -2.25 -7.28 8.28
CA VAL A 59 -2.55 -5.94 8.79
C VAL A 59 -2.32 -5.91 10.29
N SER A 60 -1.56 -4.94 10.79
CA SER A 60 -1.22 -4.83 12.21
C SER A 60 -1.03 -3.38 12.68
N GLY A 61 -0.98 -3.20 13.99
CA GLY A 61 -0.82 -1.89 14.63
C GLY A 61 -2.13 -1.14 14.78
N GLU A 62 -2.14 -0.15 15.68
CA GLU A 62 -3.20 0.85 15.76
C GLU A 62 -3.07 1.84 14.60
N ALA A 63 -4.17 2.50 14.24
CA ALA A 63 -4.16 3.45 13.12
C ALA A 63 -3.13 4.57 13.35
N PRO A 64 -2.29 4.91 12.35
CA PRO A 64 -2.25 4.33 11.01
C PRO A 64 -1.58 2.94 10.96
N HIS A 65 -2.21 2.01 10.24
CA HIS A 65 -1.86 0.60 10.23
C HIS A 65 -0.59 0.30 9.42
N ARG A 66 -0.05 -0.89 9.68
CA ARG A 66 1.05 -1.51 8.94
C ARG A 66 0.54 -2.70 8.17
N VAL A 67 0.96 -2.83 6.92
CA VAL A 67 0.70 -3.99 6.07
C VAL A 67 2.03 -4.63 5.69
N GLY A 68 2.19 -5.92 6.01
CA GLY A 68 3.34 -6.72 5.62
C GLY A 68 2.93 -7.92 4.78
N LEU A 69 3.66 -8.18 3.69
CA LEU A 69 3.52 -9.35 2.84
C LEU A 69 4.82 -10.16 2.89
N LYS A 70 4.73 -11.41 3.31
CA LYS A 70 5.85 -12.36 3.27
C LYS A 70 5.86 -13.05 1.91
N LEU A 71 6.87 -12.76 1.10
CA LEU A 71 6.99 -13.28 -0.26
C LEU A 71 7.45 -14.74 -0.22
N ALA A 72 6.98 -15.54 -1.18
CA ALA A 72 7.30 -16.97 -1.27
C ALA A 72 8.80 -17.25 -1.46
N ASN A 73 9.56 -16.27 -1.97
CA ASN A 73 11.01 -16.36 -2.15
C ASN A 73 11.83 -15.98 -0.90
N GLY A 74 11.19 -15.84 0.26
CA GLY A 74 11.82 -15.41 1.51
C GLY A 74 11.98 -13.89 1.66
N GLY A 75 11.54 -13.11 0.67
CA GLY A 75 11.50 -11.65 0.72
C GLY A 75 10.28 -11.10 1.47
N TRP A 76 10.22 -9.77 1.59
CA TRP A 76 9.12 -9.06 2.25
C TRP A 76 8.76 -7.78 1.49
N THR A 77 7.47 -7.45 1.49
CA THR A 77 6.97 -6.10 1.16
C THR A 77 6.32 -5.53 2.41
N TYR A 78 6.56 -4.26 2.70
CA TYR A 78 6.05 -3.62 3.91
C TYR A 78 5.66 -2.18 3.63
N ALA A 79 4.47 -1.79 4.08
CA ALA A 79 3.98 -0.42 4.05
C ALA A 79 3.48 -0.03 5.45
N GLN A 80 3.91 1.14 5.92
CA GLN A 80 3.47 1.72 7.18
C GLN A 80 2.78 3.05 6.91
N GLY A 81 1.68 3.31 7.62
CA GLY A 81 0.94 4.55 7.47
C GLY A 81 -0.42 4.36 6.82
N ILE A 82 -0.91 3.13 6.63
CA ILE A 82 -2.17 2.87 5.94
C ILE A 82 -3.35 3.33 6.81
N THR A 83 -4.17 4.20 6.24
CA THR A 83 -5.32 4.83 6.91
C THR A 83 -6.63 4.49 6.22
N HIS A 84 -6.59 4.28 4.90
CA HIS A 84 -7.73 4.03 4.05
C HIS A 84 -7.48 2.87 3.10
N PHE A 85 -8.56 2.24 2.63
CA PHE A 85 -8.51 1.22 1.60
C PHE A 85 -9.81 1.19 0.77
N GLU A 86 -9.77 0.52 -0.38
CA GLU A 86 -10.95 0.06 -1.10
C GLU A 86 -10.61 -1.17 -1.95
N LEU A 87 -11.60 -2.03 -2.17
CA LEU A 87 -11.60 -2.97 -3.28
C LEU A 87 -12.39 -2.32 -4.42
N ASP A 88 -11.70 -1.96 -5.50
CA ASP A 88 -12.34 -1.21 -6.57
C ASP A 88 -13.21 -2.11 -7.49
N GLY A 89 -13.91 -1.49 -8.45
CA GLY A 89 -14.76 -2.21 -9.40
C GLY A 89 -14.04 -3.16 -10.35
N GLN A 90 -12.70 -3.13 -10.38
CA GLN A 90 -11.85 -4.06 -11.15
C GLN A 90 -11.29 -5.18 -10.28
N GLY A 91 -11.64 -5.24 -9.00
CA GLY A 91 -11.12 -6.23 -8.06
C GLY A 91 -9.70 -5.95 -7.58
N ARG A 92 -9.25 -4.70 -7.64
CA ARG A 92 -7.93 -4.28 -7.16
C ARG A 92 -8.05 -3.77 -5.73
N LEU A 93 -7.19 -4.25 -4.83
CA LEU A 93 -7.12 -3.75 -3.47
C LEU A 93 -6.18 -2.55 -3.44
N LEU A 94 -6.75 -1.37 -3.19
CA LEU A 94 -6.02 -0.11 -3.13
C LEU A 94 -5.94 0.31 -1.66
N MET A 95 -4.72 0.46 -1.12
CA MET A 95 -4.50 0.90 0.26
C MET A 95 -3.69 2.19 0.26
N ALA A 96 -4.16 3.19 1.01
CA ALA A 96 -3.54 4.50 1.08
C ALA A 96 -3.30 4.96 2.52
N GLY A 97 -2.15 5.60 2.74
CA GLY A 97 -1.87 6.43 3.89
C GLY A 97 -1.98 7.89 3.51
N LEU A 98 -2.93 8.59 4.11
CA LEU A 98 -3.08 10.03 3.93
C LEU A 98 -2.47 10.77 5.12
N ASP A 99 -1.76 11.86 4.85
CA ASP A 99 -1.27 12.76 5.88
C ASP A 99 -2.39 13.62 6.48
N TYR A 100 -2.05 14.51 7.40
CA TYR A 100 -3.02 15.39 8.08
C TYR A 100 -3.72 16.39 7.16
N GLU A 101 -3.18 16.63 5.96
CA GLU A 101 -3.79 17.47 4.92
C GLU A 101 -4.59 16.64 3.91
N GLY A 102 -4.66 15.32 4.08
CA GLY A 102 -5.32 14.39 3.15
C GLY A 102 -4.48 14.04 1.93
N LYS A 103 -3.18 14.35 1.90
CA LYS A 103 -2.28 14.04 0.77
C LYS A 103 -1.70 12.64 0.92
N LEU A 104 -1.39 11.99 -0.21
CA LEU A 104 -0.85 10.64 -0.23
C LEU A 104 0.58 10.59 0.34
N ALA A 105 0.77 9.90 1.45
CA ALA A 105 2.07 9.64 2.07
C ALA A 105 2.62 8.26 1.66
N VAL A 106 1.75 7.26 1.56
CA VAL A 106 2.10 5.89 1.16
C VAL A 106 0.94 5.24 0.41
N ALA A 107 1.24 4.45 -0.61
CA ALA A 107 0.30 3.55 -1.26
C ALA A 107 0.86 2.14 -1.31
N LEU A 108 0.03 1.14 -1.00
CA LEU A 108 0.29 -0.25 -1.34
C LEU A 108 -0.95 -0.77 -2.06
N GLU A 109 -0.79 -1.20 -3.29
CA GLU A 109 -1.90 -1.67 -4.13
C GLU A 109 -1.60 -3.08 -4.64
N ILE A 110 -2.63 -3.91 -4.71
CA ILE A 110 -2.55 -5.33 -5.12
C ILE A 110 -3.59 -5.58 -6.21
N SER A 111 -3.19 -6.26 -7.28
CA SER A 111 -4.06 -6.58 -8.41
C SER A 111 -3.64 -7.89 -9.08
N GLU A 112 -4.59 -8.70 -9.55
CA GLU A 112 -4.29 -9.87 -10.39
C GLU A 112 -3.91 -9.49 -11.83
N THR A 113 -4.23 -8.26 -12.26
CA THR A 113 -3.84 -7.71 -13.56
C THR A 113 -2.89 -6.51 -13.43
N PRO A 114 -2.04 -6.21 -14.43
CA PRO A 114 -1.22 -5.00 -14.40
C PRO A 114 -2.05 -3.73 -14.23
N PHE A 115 -1.53 -2.77 -13.48
CA PHE A 115 -2.08 -1.42 -13.43
C PHE A 115 -1.75 -0.66 -14.72
N ALA A 116 -2.75 0.02 -15.28
CA ALA A 116 -2.60 0.85 -16.47
C ALA A 116 -1.68 2.07 -16.24
N TYR A 117 -1.20 2.64 -17.35
CA TYR A 117 -0.38 3.85 -17.43
C TYR A 117 -1.20 5.13 -17.30
#